data_AF-A0AB36DPV5-F1
#
_entry.id   AF-A0AB36DPV5-F1
#
_cell.length_a   1.000
_cell.length_b   1.000
_cell.length_c   1.000
_cell.angle_alpha   90.00
_cell.angle_beta   90.00
_cell.angle_gamma   90.00
#
_symmetry.space_group_name_H-M   'P 1'
#
loop_
_entity.id
_entity.type
_entity.pdbx_description
1 polymer ?
#
loop_
_entity_poly.entity_id
_entity_poly.type
_entity_poly.pdbx_seq_one_letter_code
_entity_poly.pdbx_strand_id
1 'polypeptide(L)'
;MTPKFSKISHKSQCFAAAIDEAAQSLGLTITDVQNMQILRYLDGLLLWGKAYNLTAITDPDEALVKHIFDCMAIIPTLPFVTQPNKSLLDIGTGAGLPSVILAILKPDWHIDALDSNQKKSALFARLAVKLA
;
A
#
# COMPACT_ATOMS: atom_id res chain seq x y z
N MET A 1 6.28 4.78 21.18
CA MET A 1 7.36 3.86 20.74
C MET A 1 7.53 4.08 19.25
N THR A 2 8.65 4.61 18.79
CA THR A 2 8.84 4.93 17.35
C THR A 2 8.77 3.64 16.53
N PRO A 3 8.00 3.58 15.44
CA PRO A 3 7.92 2.38 14.62
C PRO A 3 9.30 2.03 14.07
N LYS A 4 9.74 0.79 14.27
CA LYS A 4 11.05 0.33 13.77
C LYS A 4 10.88 -0.19 12.33
N PHE A 5 11.25 0.63 11.36
CA PHE A 5 11.36 0.26 9.95
C PHE A 5 12.72 -0.37 9.65
N SER A 6 12.83 -1.16 8.60
CA SER A 6 14.06 -1.88 8.22
C SER A 6 14.80 -1.23 7.05
N LYS A 7 14.07 -0.84 6.01
CA LYS A 7 14.56 -0.28 4.75
C LYS A 7 14.37 1.24 4.67
N ILE A 8 13.34 1.78 5.32
CA ILE A 8 12.98 3.20 5.22
C ILE A 8 13.19 3.99 6.52
N SER A 9 13.91 3.45 7.51
CA SER A 9 14.00 4.05 8.86
C SER A 9 14.51 5.49 8.88
N HIS A 10 15.42 5.84 7.97
CA HIS A 10 16.02 7.18 7.85
C HIS A 10 15.14 8.17 7.07
N LYS A 11 14.08 7.68 6.38
CA LYS A 11 13.15 8.48 5.56
C LYS A 11 11.71 8.39 6.04
N SER A 12 11.41 7.63 7.09
CA SER A 12 10.02 7.36 7.49
C SER A 12 9.23 8.62 7.81
N GLN A 13 9.85 9.63 8.43
CA GLN A 13 9.21 10.91 8.72
C GLN A 13 8.94 11.74 7.47
N CYS A 14 9.89 11.85 6.54
CA CYS A 14 9.66 12.60 5.30
C CYS A 14 8.67 11.87 4.38
N PHE A 15 8.69 10.54 4.35
CA PHE A 15 7.71 9.74 3.62
C PHE A 15 6.32 9.85 4.23
N ALA A 16 6.20 9.89 5.56
CA ALA A 16 4.91 10.14 6.22
C ALA A 16 4.31 11.47 5.73
N ALA A 17 5.09 12.55 5.79
CA ALA A 17 4.65 13.87 5.35
C ALA A 17 4.29 13.89 3.85
N ALA A 18 5.09 13.22 3.01
CA ALA A 18 4.81 13.13 1.57
C ALA A 18 3.53 12.32 1.26
N ILE A 19 3.22 11.29 2.05
CA ILE A 19 1.96 10.53 1.93
C ILE A 19 0.76 11.41 2.31
N ASP A 20 0.87 12.21 3.37
CA ASP A 20 -0.19 13.13 3.77
C ASP A 20 -0.43 14.22 2.70
N GLU A 21 0.65 14.78 2.15
CA GLU A 21 0.57 15.76 1.07
C GLU A 21 -0.05 15.16 -0.20
N ALA A 22 0.37 13.95 -0.59
CA ALA A 22 -0.20 13.23 -1.72
C ALA A 22 -1.70 12.96 -1.50
N ALA A 23 -2.09 12.49 -0.31
CA ALA A 23 -3.50 12.27 0.02
C ALA A 23 -4.32 13.57 -0.08
N GLN A 24 -3.82 14.67 0.48
CA GLN A 24 -4.48 15.98 0.38
C GLN A 24 -4.64 16.43 -1.08
N SER A 25 -3.60 16.29 -1.90
CA SER A 25 -3.65 16.65 -3.33
C SER A 25 -4.67 15.84 -4.14
N LEU A 26 -4.95 14.61 -3.70
CA LEU A 26 -5.93 13.70 -4.28
C LEU A 26 -7.34 13.86 -3.67
N GLY A 27 -7.54 14.80 -2.74
CA GLY A 27 -8.81 14.97 -2.02
C GLY A 27 -9.13 13.81 -1.07
N LEU A 28 -8.13 13.06 -0.62
CA LEU A 28 -8.26 11.96 0.32
C LEU A 28 -7.97 12.46 1.74
N THR A 29 -8.80 12.04 2.70
CA THR A 29 -8.52 12.20 4.13
C THR A 29 -8.02 10.87 4.66
N ILE A 30 -6.84 10.88 5.26
CA ILE A 30 -6.22 9.68 5.85
C ILE A 30 -5.89 9.95 7.32
N THR A 31 -5.90 8.90 8.11
CA THR A 31 -5.50 8.94 9.53
C THR A 31 -4.01 8.62 9.69
N ASP A 32 -3.43 9.01 10.83
CA ASP A 32 -2.06 8.63 11.19
C ASP A 32 -1.85 7.11 11.16
N VAL A 33 -2.89 6.34 11.51
CA VAL A 33 -2.87 4.87 11.46
C VAL A 33 -2.74 4.39 10.02
N GLN A 34 -3.52 4.93 9.10
CA GLN A 34 -3.45 4.58 7.67
C GLN A 34 -2.11 4.98 7.06
N ASN A 35 -1.60 6.17 7.38
CA ASN A 35 -0.26 6.59 6.97
C ASN A 35 0.81 5.60 7.46
N MET A 36 0.76 5.22 8.74
CA MET A 36 1.68 4.24 9.31
C MET A 36 1.54 2.85 8.67
N GLN A 37 0.32 2.40 8.37
CA GLN A 37 0.07 1.16 7.65
C GLN A 37 0.71 1.17 6.25
N ILE A 38 0.58 2.27 5.51
CA ILE A 38 1.21 2.47 4.20
C ILE A 38 2.73 2.39 4.31
N LEU A 39 3.34 3.07 5.31
CA LEU A 39 4.78 3.01 5.54
C LEU A 39 5.26 1.59 5.88
N ARG A 40 4.51 0.85 6.70
CA ARG A 40 4.84 -0.55 7.04
C ARG A 40 4.73 -1.46 5.83
N TYR A 41 3.74 -1.23 4.97
CA TYR A 41 3.62 -1.93 3.70
C TYR A 41 4.83 -1.64 2.79
N LEU A 42 5.20 -0.37 2.59
CA LEU A 42 6.35 0.03 1.78
C LEU A 42 7.67 -0.58 2.30
N ASP A 43 7.90 -0.52 3.62
CA ASP A 43 9.09 -1.13 4.23
C ASP A 43 9.15 -2.64 4.00
N GLY A 44 8.01 -3.32 4.14
CA GLY A 44 7.87 -4.75 3.88
C GLY A 44 8.08 -5.10 2.41
N LEU A 45 7.52 -4.32 1.50
CA LEU A 45 7.69 -4.48 0.05
C LEU A 45 9.18 -4.39 -0.32
N LEU A 46 9.91 -3.41 0.20
CA LEU A 46 11.35 -3.24 -0.04
C LEU A 46 12.20 -4.32 0.64
N LEU A 47 11.77 -4.80 1.81
CA LEU A 47 12.49 -5.83 2.55
C LEU A 47 12.41 -7.19 1.85
N TRP A 48 11.23 -7.55 1.35
CA TRP A 48 10.97 -8.87 0.80
C TRP A 48 10.90 -8.90 -0.73
N GLY A 49 10.78 -7.74 -1.39
CA GLY A 49 10.54 -7.64 -2.83
C GLY A 49 11.60 -8.36 -3.67
N LYS A 50 12.88 -8.27 -3.28
CA LYS A 50 13.98 -8.98 -3.96
C LYS A 50 13.90 -10.51 -3.80
N ALA A 51 13.55 -11.00 -2.60
CA ALA A 51 13.50 -12.43 -2.31
C ALA A 51 12.34 -13.14 -3.03
N TYR A 52 11.25 -12.42 -3.31
CA TYR A 52 10.04 -12.96 -3.91
C TYR A 52 9.79 -12.46 -5.35
N ASN A 53 10.72 -11.71 -5.94
CA ASN A 53 10.61 -11.08 -7.26
C ASN A 53 9.28 -10.32 -7.44
N LEU A 54 8.92 -9.51 -6.43
CA LEU A 54 7.65 -8.78 -6.42
C LEU A 54 7.67 -7.55 -7.33
N THR A 55 8.81 -6.87 -7.37
CA THR A 55 9.02 -5.68 -8.17
C THR A 55 10.50 -5.56 -8.49
N ALA A 56 10.81 -5.00 -9.67
CA ALA A 56 12.17 -4.62 -10.03
C ALA A 56 12.63 -3.32 -9.34
N ILE A 57 11.69 -2.53 -8.82
CA ILE A 57 11.96 -1.26 -8.14
C ILE A 57 12.42 -1.56 -6.71
N THR A 58 13.64 -1.12 -6.38
CA THR A 58 14.27 -1.35 -5.06
C THR A 58 14.68 -0.07 -4.36
N ASP A 59 14.64 1.06 -5.07
CA ASP A 59 14.86 2.37 -4.49
C ASP A 59 13.62 2.83 -3.69
N PRO A 60 13.77 3.28 -2.43
CA PRO A 60 12.63 3.67 -1.61
C PRO A 60 11.82 4.86 -2.14
N ASP A 61 12.47 5.87 -2.71
CA ASP A 61 11.77 7.07 -3.22
C ASP A 61 11.02 6.72 -4.51
N GLU A 62 11.64 5.93 -5.39
CA GLU A 62 10.99 5.41 -6.59
C GLU A 62 9.79 4.51 -6.23
N ALA A 63 9.94 3.63 -5.23
CA ALA A 63 8.86 2.79 -4.75
C ALA A 63 7.71 3.59 -4.13
N LEU A 64 8.00 4.67 -3.40
CA LEU A 64 6.97 5.57 -2.86
C LEU A 64 6.13 6.15 -4.00
N VAL A 65 6.76 6.64 -5.06
CA VAL A 65 6.03 7.24 -6.20
C VAL A 65 5.29 6.17 -7.01
N LYS A 66 6.02 5.17 -7.50
CA LYS A 66 5.51 4.22 -8.51
C LYS A 66 4.61 3.13 -7.95
N HIS A 67 4.66 2.86 -6.64
CA HIS A 67 3.80 1.86 -6.00
C HIS A 67 2.74 2.50 -5.11
N ILE A 68 3.13 3.45 -4.26
CA ILE A 68 2.19 4.02 -3.28
C ILE A 68 1.33 5.11 -3.93
N PHE A 69 1.96 6.17 -4.44
CA PHE A 69 1.21 7.31 -4.99
C PHE A 69 0.41 6.93 -6.23
N ASP A 70 0.95 6.07 -7.10
CA ASP A 70 0.22 5.55 -8.26
C ASP A 70 -1.06 4.82 -7.85
N CYS A 71 -1.01 3.97 -6.81
CA CYS A 71 -2.19 3.29 -6.29
C CYS A 71 -3.18 4.25 -5.61
N MET A 72 -2.69 5.25 -4.88
CA MET A 72 -3.55 6.27 -4.27
C MET A 72 -4.32 7.07 -5.33
N ALA A 73 -3.67 7.40 -6.45
CA ALA A 73 -4.26 8.17 -7.54
C ALA A 73 -5.44 7.46 -8.23
N ILE A 74 -5.55 6.13 -8.12
CA ILE A 74 -6.68 5.37 -8.64
C ILE A 74 -7.97 5.69 -7.87
N ILE A 75 -7.89 5.86 -6.54
CA ILE A 75 -9.05 5.99 -5.64
C ILE A 75 -10.05 7.07 -6.08
N PRO A 76 -9.65 8.34 -6.31
CA PRO A 76 -10.60 9.39 -6.68
C PRO A 76 -11.25 9.18 -8.06
N THR A 77 -10.69 8.31 -8.91
CA THR A 77 -11.25 8.00 -10.24
C THR A 77 -12.35 6.93 -10.20
N LEU A 78 -12.49 6.21 -9.08
CA LEU A 78 -13.50 5.17 -8.93
C LEU A 78 -14.90 5.80 -8.78
N PRO A 79 -15.90 5.42 -9.59
CA PRO A 79 -17.22 6.07 -9.62
C PRO A 79 -18.02 5.89 -8.32
N PHE A 80 -17.60 4.98 -7.46
CA PHE A 80 -18.23 4.66 -6.18
C PHE A 80 -17.36 5.04 -4.97
N VAL A 81 -16.33 5.88 -5.16
CA VAL A 81 -15.35 6.25 -4.10
C VAL A 81 -15.98 6.79 -2.81
N THR A 82 -17.12 7.46 -2.91
CA THR A 82 -17.86 8.04 -1.77
C THR A 82 -18.84 7.04 -1.12
N GLN A 83 -19.03 5.86 -1.70
CA GLN A 83 -20.02 4.89 -1.24
C GLN A 83 -19.33 3.86 -0.32
N PRO A 84 -19.93 3.52 0.85
CA PRO A 84 -19.42 2.49 1.73
C PRO A 84 -19.73 1.07 1.19
N ASN A 85 -19.12 0.04 1.78
CA ASN A 85 -19.45 -1.37 1.55
C ASN A 85 -19.39 -1.80 0.08
N LYS A 86 -18.35 -1.39 -0.63
CA LYS A 86 -18.10 -1.80 -2.01
C LYS A 86 -17.21 -3.02 -2.07
N SER A 87 -17.48 -3.86 -3.07
CA SER A 87 -16.67 -5.04 -3.37
C SER A 87 -15.82 -4.78 -4.60
N LEU A 88 -14.53 -5.08 -4.50
CA LEU A 88 -13.53 -4.94 -5.56
C LEU A 88 -12.73 -6.22 -5.64
N LEU A 89 -12.48 -6.68 -6.87
CA LEU A 89 -11.58 -7.79 -7.15
C LEU A 89 -10.39 -7.27 -7.96
N ASP A 90 -9.19 -7.43 -7.43
CA ASP A 90 -7.93 -7.16 -8.09
C ASP A 90 -7.39 -8.45 -8.70
N ILE A 91 -7.31 -8.49 -10.03
CA ILE A 91 -6.87 -9.67 -10.80
C ILE A 91 -5.42 -9.45 -11.24
N GLY A 92 -4.53 -10.30 -10.76
CA GLY A 92 -3.08 -10.18 -11.01
C GLY A 92 -2.38 -9.26 -10.01
N THR A 93 -2.84 -9.25 -8.75
CA THR A 93 -2.41 -8.30 -7.71
C THR A 93 -0.90 -8.31 -7.44
N GLY A 94 -0.19 -9.38 -7.79
CA GLY A 94 1.25 -9.51 -7.64
C GLY A 94 1.71 -9.21 -6.22
N ALA A 95 2.33 -8.04 -6.01
CA ALA A 95 2.80 -7.57 -4.72
C ALA A 95 1.68 -7.13 -3.75
N GLY A 96 0.41 -7.32 -4.12
CA GLY A 96 -0.75 -6.82 -3.38
C GLY A 96 -1.16 -5.41 -3.81
N LEU A 97 -0.78 -4.96 -5.00
CA LEU A 97 -1.10 -3.62 -5.50
C LEU A 97 -2.08 -3.71 -6.67
N PRO A 98 -3.10 -2.85 -6.72
CA PRO A 98 -3.39 -1.76 -5.77
C PRO A 98 -4.12 -2.21 -4.48
N SER A 99 -4.52 -3.47 -4.37
CA SER A 99 -5.39 -4.00 -3.31
C SER A 99 -5.10 -3.54 -1.88
N VAL A 100 -3.84 -3.64 -1.43
CA VAL A 100 -3.47 -3.32 -0.03
C VAL A 100 -3.65 -1.84 0.26
N ILE A 101 -3.25 -0.97 -0.67
CA ILE A 101 -3.40 0.48 -0.51
C ILE A 101 -4.88 0.86 -0.48
N LEU A 102 -5.68 0.25 -1.36
CA LEU A 102 -7.13 0.44 -1.36
C LEU A 102 -7.76 -0.03 -0.03
N ALA A 103 -7.35 -1.19 0.49
CA ALA A 103 -7.91 -1.74 1.73
C ALA A 103 -7.56 -0.88 2.96
N ILE A 104 -6.34 -0.31 2.98
CA ILE A 104 -5.94 0.65 4.03
C ILE A 104 -6.80 1.92 3.95
N LEU A 105 -6.94 2.49 2.75
CA LEU A 105 -7.59 3.79 2.55
C LEU A 105 -9.13 3.73 2.53
N LYS A 106 -9.70 2.56 2.28
CA LYS A 106 -11.14 2.29 2.28
C LYS A 106 -11.43 1.04 3.13
N PRO A 107 -11.32 1.15 4.47
CA PRO A 107 -11.48 0.00 5.37
C PRO A 107 -12.90 -0.61 5.34
N ASP A 108 -13.91 0.16 4.94
CA ASP A 108 -15.29 -0.32 4.78
C ASP A 108 -15.53 -1.04 3.44
N TRP A 109 -14.51 -1.21 2.61
CA TRP A 109 -14.63 -1.93 1.34
C TRP A 109 -14.15 -3.37 1.49
N HIS A 110 -14.82 -4.27 0.79
CA HIS A 110 -14.38 -5.64 0.62
C HIS A 110 -13.47 -5.74 -0.59
N ILE A 111 -12.18 -5.97 -0.36
CA ILE A 111 -11.18 -6.04 -1.44
C ILE A 111 -10.60 -7.44 -1.48
N ASP A 112 -10.95 -8.16 -2.54
CA ASP A 112 -10.38 -9.45 -2.87
C ASP A 112 -9.21 -9.27 -3.83
N ALA A 113 -8.17 -10.07 -3.64
CA ALA A 113 -6.98 -10.03 -4.47
C ALA A 113 -6.64 -11.42 -4.96
N LEU A 114 -6.51 -11.58 -6.28
CA LEU A 114 -6.24 -12.84 -6.95
C LEU A 114 -4.91 -12.77 -7.69
N ASP A 115 -4.04 -13.76 -7.50
CA ASP A 115 -2.82 -13.95 -8.28
C ASP A 115 -2.60 -15.44 -8.54
N SER A 116 -2.12 -15.79 -9.74
CA SER A 116 -1.83 -17.18 -10.10
C SER A 116 -0.52 -17.69 -9.51
N ASN A 117 0.35 -16.80 -9.04
CA ASN A 117 1.65 -17.10 -8.45
C ASN A 117 1.58 -17.16 -6.92
N GLN A 118 1.50 -18.38 -6.39
CA GLN A 118 1.39 -18.65 -4.96
C GLN A 118 2.48 -18.01 -4.08
N LYS A 119 3.70 -17.78 -4.62
CA LYS A 119 4.79 -17.13 -3.86
C LYS A 119 4.47 -15.66 -3.58
N LYS A 120 3.80 -14.99 -4.51
CA LYS A 120 3.40 -13.58 -4.38
C LYS A 120 2.23 -13.45 -3.39
N SER A 121 1.23 -14.33 -3.52
CA SER A 121 0.07 -14.39 -2.60
C SER A 121 0.47 -14.68 -1.14
N ALA A 122 1.48 -15.55 -0.91
CA ALA A 122 1.95 -15.87 0.44
C ALA A 122 2.65 -14.70 1.15
N LEU A 123 3.40 -13.88 0.41
CA LEU A 123 4.02 -12.68 0.97
C LEU A 123 3.00 -11.57 1.21
N PHE A 124 2.03 -11.40 0.30
CA PHE A 124 0.87 -10.52 0.51
C PHE A 124 0.17 -10.84 1.84
N ALA A 125 -0.17 -12.11 2.10
CA ALA A 125 -0.80 -12.53 3.35
C ALA A 125 0.04 -12.14 4.57
N ARG A 126 1.37 -12.27 4.48
CA ARG A 126 2.30 -11.89 5.57
C ARG A 126 2.39 -10.38 5.79
N LEU A 127 2.29 -9.58 4.73
CA LEU A 127 2.26 -8.12 4.83
C LEU A 127 0.93 -7.64 5.40
N ALA A 128 -0.19 -8.22 4.95
CA ALA A 128 -1.54 -7.91 5.44
C ALA A 128 -1.71 -8.19 6.94
N VAL A 129 -1.19 -9.32 7.44
CA VAL A 129 -1.23 -9.67 8.88
C VAL A 129 -0.51 -8.66 9.77
N LYS A 130 0.47 -7.91 9.23
CA LYS A 130 1.19 -6.88 9.98
C LYS A 130 0.48 -5.54 9.99
N LEU A 131 -0.63 -5.36 9.27
CA LEU A 131 -1.35 -4.08 9.22
C LEU A 131 -2.42 -3.97 10.32
N ALA A 132 -2.67 -5.03 11.08
CA ALA A 132 -3.50 -5.05 12.30
C ALA A 132 -2.73 -4.61 13.55
#